data_AF-A0A661VCC9-F1
#
_entry.id   AF-A0A661VCC9-F1
#
_cell.length_a   1.000
_cell.length_b   1.000
_cell.length_c   1.000
_cell.angle_alpha   90.00
_cell.angle_beta   90.00
_cell.angle_gamma   90.00
#
_symmetry.space_group_name_H-M   'P 1'
#
loop_
_entity.id
_entity.type
_entity.pdbx_description
1 polymer ?
#
loop_
_entity_poly.entity_id
_entity_poly.type
_entity_poly.pdbx_seq_one_letter_code
_entity_poly.pdbx_strand_id
1 'polypeptide(L)'
;VGDAAGQVKPTTGGGVYYGLLCAEVAADTLDRALATGDFSESLFSGYERAWREMIGRELRIGYLARRLYGRLSNRQVDQLFHIVKSRGIHERLLRSAELSFEWHSDAILEGLKHLGPWRYLFDLGGKT
;
A
#
# COMPACT_ATOMS: atom_id res chain seq x y z
N VAL A 1 10.57 -10.42 -10.18
CA VAL A 1 9.61 -10.73 -9.08
C VAL A 1 10.17 -10.19 -7.76
N GLY A 2 9.31 -9.89 -6.79
CA GLY A 2 9.70 -9.44 -5.45
C GLY A 2 10.31 -8.04 -5.44
N ASP A 3 11.28 -7.83 -4.56
CA ASP A 3 11.96 -6.55 -4.36
C ASP A 3 12.55 -5.99 -5.65
N ALA A 4 13.14 -6.84 -6.50
CA ALA A 4 13.67 -6.43 -7.80
C ALA A 4 12.61 -5.85 -8.75
N ALA A 5 11.34 -6.21 -8.55
CA ALA A 5 10.20 -5.68 -9.30
C ALA A 5 9.44 -4.56 -8.55
N GLY A 6 9.95 -4.09 -7.40
CA GLY A 6 9.29 -3.09 -6.57
C GLY A 6 8.02 -3.59 -5.88
N GLN A 7 7.88 -4.91 -5.69
CA GLN A 7 6.68 -5.55 -5.13
C GLN A 7 6.74 -5.59 -3.60
N VAL A 8 7.02 -4.44 -2.98
CA VAL A 8 7.21 -4.29 -1.53
C VAL A 8 6.16 -3.32 -1.00
N LYS A 9 5.57 -3.63 0.16
CA LYS A 9 4.65 -2.72 0.84
C LYS A 9 5.36 -1.40 1.17
N PRO A 10 4.94 -0.25 0.59
CA PRO A 10 5.64 1.03 0.81
C PRO A 10 5.56 1.54 2.26
N THR A 11 4.62 1.01 3.04
CA THR A 11 4.35 1.42 4.42
C THR A 11 5.28 0.75 5.42
N THR A 12 5.55 -0.55 5.27
CA THR A 12 6.34 -1.34 6.23
C THR A 12 7.66 -1.83 5.69
N GLY A 13 7.87 -1.79 4.36
CA GLY A 13 9.01 -2.45 3.71
C GLY A 13 8.84 -3.97 3.61
N GLY A 14 7.69 -4.53 4.00
CA GLY A 14 7.42 -5.96 3.90
C GLY A 14 7.18 -6.40 2.45
N GLY A 15 8.03 -7.28 1.93
CA GLY A 15 7.96 -7.79 0.55
C GLY A 15 7.53 -9.25 0.42
N VAL A 16 7.67 -10.08 1.46
CA VAL A 16 7.51 -11.55 1.35
C VAL A 16 6.15 -11.95 0.77
N TYR A 17 5.04 -11.47 1.36
CA TYR A 17 3.70 -11.83 0.89
C TYR A 17 3.43 -11.37 -0.55
N TYR A 18 3.78 -10.14 -0.90
CA TYR A 18 3.60 -9.62 -2.27
C TYR A 18 4.53 -10.32 -3.26
N GLY A 19 5.75 -10.63 -2.86
CA GLY A 19 6.70 -11.41 -3.64
C GLY A 19 6.17 -12.80 -3.95
N LEU A 20 5.54 -13.48 -2.98
CA LEU A 20 4.93 -14.79 -3.18
C LEU A 20 3.72 -14.72 -4.12
N LEU A 21 2.80 -13.78 -3.92
CA LEU A 21 1.67 -13.56 -4.82
C LEU A 21 2.14 -13.35 -6.26
N CYS A 22 3.14 -12.49 -6.45
CA CYS A 22 3.67 -12.22 -7.78
C CYS A 22 4.52 -13.38 -8.32
N ALA A 23 5.14 -14.20 -7.48
CA ALA A 23 5.86 -15.39 -7.92
C ALA A 23 4.91 -16.42 -8.52
N GLU A 24 3.71 -16.57 -7.96
CA GLU A 24 2.66 -17.44 -8.52
C GLU A 24 2.23 -16.97 -9.91
N VAL A 25 1.94 -15.68 -10.08
CA VAL A 25 1.62 -15.09 -11.40
C VAL A 25 2.78 -15.27 -12.39
N ALA A 26 4.03 -15.13 -11.93
CA ALA A 26 5.20 -15.35 -12.78
C ALA A 26 5.33 -16.81 -13.22
N ALA A 27 5.09 -17.76 -12.32
CA ALA A 27 5.11 -19.18 -12.61
C ALA A 27 4.04 -19.53 -13.66
N ASP A 28 2.81 -19.05 -13.49
CA ASP A 28 1.71 -19.25 -14.45
C ASP A 28 2.02 -18.65 -15.83
N THR A 29 2.69 -17.50 -15.87
CA THR A 29 3.08 -16.86 -17.13
C THR A 29 4.15 -17.68 -17.85
N LEU A 30 5.13 -18.20 -17.10
CA LEU A 30 6.19 -19.05 -17.64
C LEU A 30 5.66 -20.40 -18.10
N ASP A 31 4.74 -21.02 -17.36
CA ASP A 31 4.11 -22.28 -17.74
C ASP A 31 3.41 -22.16 -19.10
N ARG A 32 2.65 -21.08 -19.31
CA ARG A 32 2.03 -20.77 -20.61
C ARG A 32 3.06 -20.57 -21.72
N ALA A 33 4.13 -19.80 -21.45
CA ALA A 33 5.19 -19.55 -22.42
C ALA A 33 5.86 -20.86 -22.88
N LEU A 34 6.13 -21.76 -21.93
CA LEU A 34 6.73 -23.06 -22.18
C LEU A 34 5.79 -23.98 -22.96
N ALA A 35 4.50 -23.99 -22.60
CA ALA A 35 3.50 -24.82 -23.26
C ALA A 35 3.23 -24.42 -24.72
N THR A 36 3.28 -23.12 -25.04
CA THR A 36 3.02 -22.60 -26.39
C THR A 36 4.29 -22.37 -27.21
N GLY A 37 5.45 -22.32 -26.57
CA GLY A 37 6.70 -21.88 -27.19
C GLY A 37 6.75 -20.38 -27.49
N ASP A 38 5.81 -19.59 -26.96
CA ASP A 38 5.74 -18.15 -27.15
C ASP A 38 6.44 -17.40 -26.00
N PHE A 39 7.57 -16.75 -26.31
CA PHE A 39 8.34 -15.92 -25.38
C PHE A 39 8.27 -14.43 -25.75
N SER A 40 7.20 -14.04 -26.46
CA SER A 40 7.01 -12.66 -26.89
C SER A 40 6.78 -11.72 -25.72
N GLU A 41 7.10 -10.45 -25.95
CA GLU A 41 6.76 -9.36 -25.04
C GLU A 41 5.25 -9.32 -24.76
N SER A 42 4.42 -9.63 -25.76
CA SER A 42 2.96 -9.67 -25.60
C SER A 42 2.55 -10.66 -24.52
N LEU A 43 3.09 -11.89 -24.54
CA LEU A 43 2.82 -12.91 -23.53
C LEU A 43 3.33 -12.46 -22.15
N PHE A 44 4.57 -11.99 -22.06
CA PHE A 44 5.15 -11.57 -20.78
C PHE A 44 4.55 -10.27 -20.20
N SER A 45 3.97 -9.41 -21.02
CA SER A 45 3.19 -8.25 -20.54
C SER A 45 1.98 -8.68 -19.70
N GLY A 46 1.49 -9.91 -19.90
CA GLY A 46 0.42 -10.51 -19.10
C GLY A 46 0.79 -10.65 -17.63
N TYR A 47 2.05 -11.00 -17.32
CA TYR A 47 2.55 -11.03 -15.94
C TYR A 47 2.40 -9.66 -15.28
N GLU A 48 2.85 -8.59 -15.96
CA GLU A 48 2.80 -7.24 -15.41
C GLU A 48 1.36 -6.79 -15.12
N ARG A 49 0.46 -7.02 -16.06
CA ARG A 49 -0.95 -6.68 -15.92
C ARG A 49 -1.58 -7.39 -14.72
N ALA A 50 -1.38 -8.70 -14.63
CA ALA A 50 -1.98 -9.52 -13.58
C ALA A 50 -1.51 -9.13 -12.18
N TRP A 51 -0.19 -8.95 -11.95
CA TRP A 51 0.25 -8.56 -10.62
C TRP A 51 -0.18 -7.13 -10.26
N ARG A 52 -0.24 -6.21 -11.24
CA ARG A 52 -0.73 -4.84 -11.01
C ARG A 52 -2.21 -4.81 -10.65
N GLU A 53 -3.03 -5.70 -11.20
CA GLU A 53 -4.43 -5.85 -10.81
C GLU A 53 -4.55 -6.31 -9.36
N MET A 54 -3.68 -7.20 -8.89
CA MET A 54 -3.68 -7.71 -7.52
C MET A 54 -3.20 -6.69 -6.48
N ILE A 55 -2.00 -6.11 -6.66
CA ILE A 55 -1.35 -5.28 -5.62
C ILE A 55 -1.14 -3.83 -6.04
N GLY A 56 -1.45 -3.44 -7.27
CA GLY A 56 -1.15 -2.09 -7.78
C GLY A 56 -1.93 -0.99 -7.08
N ARG A 57 -3.13 -1.27 -6.53
CA ARG A 57 -3.83 -0.34 -5.64
C ARG A 57 -3.06 -0.11 -4.34
N GLU A 58 -2.61 -1.18 -3.70
CA GLU A 58 -1.84 -1.13 -2.46
C GLU A 58 -0.54 -0.35 -2.60
N LEU A 59 0.21 -0.60 -3.67
CA LEU A 59 1.47 0.10 -3.92
C LEU A 59 1.22 1.60 -4.10
N ARG A 60 0.18 2.00 -4.84
CA ARG A 60 -0.14 3.41 -5.08
C ARG A 60 -0.58 4.13 -3.80
N ILE A 61 -1.54 3.57 -3.07
CA ILE A 61 -2.07 4.19 -1.85
C ILE A 61 -1.01 4.19 -0.74
N GLY A 62 -0.31 3.07 -0.55
CA GLY A 62 0.79 2.96 0.40
C GLY A 62 1.91 3.96 0.11
N TYR A 63 2.29 4.13 -1.16
CA TYR A 63 3.30 5.11 -1.56
C TYR A 63 2.87 6.54 -1.27
N LEU A 64 1.61 6.89 -1.59
CA LEU A 64 1.05 8.20 -1.26
C LEU A 64 1.06 8.43 0.27
N ALA A 65 0.61 7.46 1.05
CA ALA A 65 0.62 7.53 2.51
C ALA A 65 2.04 7.73 3.06
N ARG A 66 3.02 6.98 2.54
CA ARG A 66 4.44 7.12 2.92
C ARG A 66 4.96 8.52 2.60
N ARG A 67 4.62 9.07 1.43
CA ARG A 67 5.03 10.42 1.02
C ARG A 67 4.37 11.51 1.88
N LEU A 68 3.11 11.33 2.26
CA LEU A 68 2.40 12.23 3.17
C LEU A 68 3.02 12.20 4.58
N TYR A 69 3.26 11.00 5.11
CA TYR A 69 3.93 10.82 6.41
C TYR A 69 5.31 11.47 6.42
N GLY A 70 6.11 11.29 5.37
CA GLY A 70 7.44 11.92 5.25
C GLY A 70 7.44 13.45 5.18
N ARG A 71 6.27 14.09 5.07
CA ARG A 71 6.12 15.57 5.12
C ARG A 71 5.70 16.08 6.50
N LEU A 72 5.38 15.19 7.44
CA LEU A 72 4.98 15.58 8.78
C LEU A 72 6.21 15.76 9.67
N SER A 73 6.20 16.82 10.48
CA SER A 73 7.13 16.99 11.59
C SER A 73 6.74 16.08 12.77
N ASN A 74 7.68 15.82 13.68
CA ASN A 74 7.41 15.04 14.91
C ASN A 74 6.20 15.59 15.68
N ARG A 75 6.07 16.92 15.80
CA ARG A 75 4.91 17.55 16.46
C ARG A 75 3.58 17.23 15.75
N GLN A 76 3.57 17.22 14.42
CA GLN A 76 2.37 16.86 13.66
C GLN A 76 2.05 15.37 13.81
N VAL A 77 3.07 14.50 13.90
CA VAL A 77 2.89 13.06 14.18
C VAL A 77 2.28 12.86 15.58
N ASP A 78 2.78 13.57 16.59
CA ASP A 78 2.22 13.50 17.96
C ASP A 78 0.75 13.97 18.00
N GLN A 79 0.44 15.06 17.30
CA GLN A 79 -0.93 15.55 17.16
C GLN A 79 -1.83 14.54 16.46
N LEU A 80 -1.33 13.89 15.41
CA LEU A 80 -2.04 12.82 14.72
C LEU A 80 -2.37 11.66 15.67
N PHE A 81 -1.41 11.19 16.46
CA PHE A 81 -1.66 10.16 17.47
C PHE A 81 -2.69 10.58 18.51
N HIS A 82 -2.63 11.84 18.96
CA HIS A 82 -3.63 12.37 19.89
C HIS A 82 -5.03 12.35 19.29
N ILE A 83 -5.21 12.73 18.03
CA ILE A 83 -6.51 12.68 17.33
C ILE A 83 -6.98 11.22 17.16
N VAL A 84 -6.08 10.33 16.74
CA VAL A 84 -6.38 8.89 16.59
C VAL A 84 -6.86 8.28 17.90
N LYS A 85 -6.26 8.69 19.02
CA LYS A 85 -6.65 8.24 20.35
C LYS A 85 -7.97 8.86 20.81
N SER A 86 -8.09 10.19 20.75
CA SER A 86 -9.26 10.91 21.27
C SER A 86 -10.55 10.61 20.51
N ARG A 87 -10.46 10.30 19.22
CA ARG A 87 -11.61 9.92 18.38
C ARG A 87 -11.89 8.41 18.37
N GLY A 88 -11.10 7.61 19.09
CA GLY A 88 -11.24 6.15 19.12
C GLY A 88 -11.04 5.48 17.75
N ILE A 89 -10.24 6.09 16.87
CA ILE A 89 -10.01 5.57 15.51
C ILE A 89 -9.26 4.24 15.58
N HIS A 90 -8.24 4.14 16.43
CA HIS A 90 -7.47 2.92 16.65
C HIS A 90 -8.36 1.73 17.07
N GLU A 91 -9.29 1.92 18.00
CA GLU A 91 -10.26 0.88 18.41
C GLU A 91 -11.14 0.42 17.25
N ARG A 92 -11.61 1.36 16.42
CA ARG A 92 -12.43 1.03 15.23
C ARG A 92 -11.64 0.22 14.20
N LEU A 93 -10.39 0.60 13.95
CA LEU A 93 -9.51 -0.12 13.04
C LEU A 93 -9.23 -1.53 13.58
N LEU A 94 -8.93 -1.69 14.87
CA LEU A 94 -8.64 -2.99 15.49
C LEU A 94 -9.83 -3.95 15.51
N ARG A 95 -11.06 -3.43 15.59
CA ARG A 95 -12.29 -4.24 15.60
C ARG A 95 -12.87 -4.48 14.21
N SER A 96 -12.30 -3.88 13.17
CA SER A 96 -12.82 -4.03 11.81
C SER A 96 -12.45 -5.39 11.24
N ALA A 97 -13.45 -6.21 10.93
CA ALA A 97 -13.27 -7.47 10.22
C ALA A 97 -12.87 -7.28 8.74
N GLU A 98 -13.07 -6.07 8.19
CA GLU A 98 -12.77 -5.74 6.80
C GLU A 98 -11.29 -5.41 6.59
N LEU A 99 -10.57 -5.02 7.65
CA LEU A 99 -9.18 -4.62 7.55
C LEU A 99 -8.26 -5.83 7.65
N SER A 100 -7.34 -5.94 6.70
CA SER A 100 -6.33 -6.99 6.67
C SER A 100 -4.95 -6.41 6.95
N PHE A 101 -4.13 -7.20 7.65
CA PHE A 101 -2.71 -6.90 7.83
C PHE A 101 -1.94 -6.89 6.51
N GLU A 102 -2.37 -7.66 5.50
CA GLU A 102 -1.67 -7.70 4.21
C GLU A 102 -2.14 -6.59 3.26
N TRP A 103 -3.32 -6.01 3.48
CA TRP A 103 -3.96 -5.03 2.61
C TRP A 103 -4.18 -3.72 3.38
N HIS A 104 -3.23 -2.79 3.25
CA HIS A 104 -3.18 -1.56 4.03
C HIS A 104 -4.03 -0.42 3.47
N SER A 105 -4.37 -0.42 2.18
CA SER A 105 -5.08 0.71 1.57
C SER A 105 -6.37 1.06 2.27
N ASP A 106 -7.15 0.06 2.69
CA ASP A 106 -8.45 0.29 3.31
C ASP A 106 -8.30 0.86 4.72
N ALA A 107 -7.31 0.39 5.49
CA ALA A 107 -7.01 0.96 6.80
C ALA A 107 -6.54 2.42 6.68
N ILE A 108 -5.71 2.71 5.67
CA ILE A 108 -5.26 4.08 5.35
C ILE A 108 -6.46 4.95 4.99
N LEU A 109 -7.30 4.53 4.03
CA LEU A 109 -8.46 5.30 3.59
C LEU A 109 -9.51 5.48 4.69
N GLU A 110 -9.70 4.47 5.54
CA GLU A 110 -10.64 4.54 6.64
C GLU A 110 -10.14 5.47 7.75
N GLY A 111 -8.91 5.28 8.22
CA GLY A 111 -8.26 6.22 9.14
C GLY A 111 -8.29 7.64 8.58
N LEU A 112 -8.15 7.74 7.25
CA LEU A 112 -8.26 8.99 6.55
C LEU A 112 -9.68 9.64 6.74
N LYS A 113 -10.78 8.94 6.53
CA LYS A 113 -12.12 9.55 6.71
C LYS A 113 -12.33 10.18 8.11
N HIS A 114 -11.70 9.62 9.14
CA HIS A 114 -11.91 10.05 10.54
C HIS A 114 -11.01 11.19 11.02
N LEU A 115 -9.97 11.54 10.27
CA LEU A 115 -9.01 12.59 10.61
C LEU A 115 -9.40 13.97 10.05
N GLY A 116 -10.58 14.08 9.44
CA GLY A 116 -11.11 15.33 8.89
C GLY A 116 -11.39 16.44 9.93
N PRO A 117 -11.21 17.73 9.57
CA PRO A 117 -10.73 18.21 8.27
C PRO A 117 -9.20 18.19 8.19
N TRP A 118 -8.70 17.47 7.19
CA TRP A 118 -7.28 17.24 6.90
C TRP A 118 -6.41 18.45 6.75
N ARG A 119 -7.03 19.56 6.35
CA ARG A 119 -6.36 20.85 6.12
C ARG A 119 -5.67 21.33 7.39
N TYR A 120 -6.21 21.07 8.58
CA TYR A 120 -5.62 21.50 9.85
C TYR A 120 -4.31 20.81 10.20
N LEU A 121 -4.05 19.60 9.69
CA LEU A 121 -2.76 18.92 9.88
C LEU A 121 -1.65 19.52 9.01
N PHE A 122 -2.02 20.16 7.88
CA PHE A 122 -1.07 20.75 6.92
C PHE A 122 -1.00 22.28 6.99
N ASP A 123 -1.95 22.96 7.64
CA ASP A 123 -1.96 24.43 7.83
C ASP A 123 -1.09 24.94 8.99
N LEU A 124 -0.51 24.06 9.82
CA LEU A 124 0.38 24.45 10.93
C LEU A 124 1.86 24.58 10.52
N GLY A 125 2.16 24.43 9.23
CA GLY A 125 3.49 24.67 8.64
C GLY A 125 3.71 26.14 8.28
N GLY A 126 3.51 27.05 9.23
CA GLY A 126 4.02 28.40 9.11
C GLY A 126 5.53 28.34 8.96
N LYS A 127 6.05 28.82 7.83
CA LYS A 127 7.48 29.10 7.65
C LYS A 127 7.93 30.03 8.78
N THR A 128 8.85 29.57 9.60
CA THR A 128 9.83 30.40 10.33
C THR A 128 11.18 29.80 10.08
#